data_AF-A0A1I1EJU1-F1
#
_entry.id   AF-A0A1I1EJU1-F1
#
_cell.length_a   1.000
_cell.length_b   1.000
_cell.length_c   1.000
_cell.angle_alpha   90.00
_cell.angle_beta   90.00
_cell.angle_gamma   90.00
#
_symmetry.space_group_name_H-M   'P 1'
#
loop_
_entity.id
_entity.type
_entity.pdbx_description
1 polymer ?
#
loop_
_entity_poly.entity_id
_entity_poly.type
_entity_poly.pdbx_seq_one_letter_code
_entity_poly.pdbx_strand_id
1 'polypeptide(L)'
;MTQEVNRDNIPPRPKKNKGCIIAVVVMVLLFFGFMLYAMIDFRNMIHKDWKRFDDERIAKVEKYLDMTIPDEVTPVRFKWYSAPGDGTCFNKLIVEGISDPNDFIDKAFSGADIKEITPDNERFSGICNTLYEVSEDLDLSIEFSDVYERVSTKKDERIDKYYIGFSKTDSGYCAVITCLNDY
;
A
#
# COMPACT_ATOMS: atom_id res chain seq x y z
N MET A 1 -17.52 -90.80 -7.10
CA MET A 1 -16.75 -90.02 -6.11
C MET A 1 -16.46 -88.68 -6.74
N THR A 2 -17.23 -87.66 -6.37
CA THR A 2 -17.11 -86.31 -6.93
C THR A 2 -16.65 -85.42 -5.79
N GLN A 3 -15.45 -84.86 -5.89
CA GLN A 3 -14.91 -83.92 -4.90
C GLN A 3 -15.71 -82.62 -4.98
N GLU A 4 -16.38 -82.26 -3.88
CA GLU A 4 -16.88 -80.91 -3.66
C GLU A 4 -15.67 -79.96 -3.51
N VAL A 5 -15.45 -79.13 -4.52
CA VAL A 5 -14.51 -78.03 -4.46
C VAL A 5 -15.10 -76.97 -3.54
N ASN A 6 -14.59 -76.90 -2.31
CA ASN A 6 -14.93 -75.90 -1.31
C ASN A 6 -14.62 -74.49 -1.86
N ARG A 7 -15.66 -73.71 -2.15
CA ARG A 7 -15.60 -72.38 -2.77
C ARG A 7 -15.41 -71.24 -1.76
N ASP A 8 -15.19 -71.54 -0.48
CA ASP A 8 -15.25 -70.52 0.58
C ASP A 8 -13.93 -69.78 0.85
N ASN A 9 -12.86 -70.05 0.08
CA ASN A 9 -11.54 -69.42 0.27
C ASN A 9 -11.19 -68.37 -0.80
N ILE A 10 -12.16 -67.55 -1.25
CA ILE A 10 -11.85 -66.37 -2.07
C ILE A 10 -11.65 -65.17 -1.13
N PRO A 11 -10.41 -64.64 -0.96
CA PRO A 11 -10.19 -63.45 -0.15
C PRO A 11 -11.02 -62.27 -0.72
N PRO A 12 -11.70 -61.49 0.13
CA PRO A 12 -12.56 -60.41 -0.34
C PRO A 12 -11.72 -59.39 -1.11
N ARG A 13 -12.12 -59.11 -2.36
CA ARG A 13 -11.47 -58.08 -3.17
C ARG A 13 -11.59 -56.73 -2.47
N PRO A 14 -10.51 -55.93 -2.36
CA PRO A 14 -10.56 -54.64 -1.69
C PRO A 14 -11.57 -53.72 -2.40
N LYS A 15 -12.60 -53.27 -1.67
CA LYS A 15 -13.56 -52.27 -2.16
C LYS A 15 -12.79 -50.96 -2.41
N LYS A 16 -12.77 -50.50 -3.67
CA LYS A 16 -12.22 -49.19 -4.03
C LYS A 16 -13.13 -48.09 -3.44
N ASN A 17 -12.75 -47.52 -2.30
CA ASN A 17 -13.45 -46.42 -1.64
C ASN A 17 -13.23 -45.07 -2.36
N LYS A 18 -13.70 -44.97 -3.61
CA LYS A 18 -13.57 -43.75 -4.44
C LYS A 18 -14.21 -42.52 -3.78
N GLY A 19 -15.30 -42.69 -3.03
CA GLY A 19 -15.99 -41.59 -2.33
C GLY A 19 -15.16 -40.96 -1.21
N CYS A 20 -14.34 -41.73 -0.49
CA CYS A 20 -13.47 -41.22 0.55
C CYS A 20 -12.32 -40.39 -0.06
N ILE A 21 -11.74 -40.86 -1.16
CA ILE A 21 -10.70 -40.13 -1.88
C ILE A 21 -11.25 -38.80 -2.43
N ILE A 22 -12.46 -38.81 -3.02
CA ILE A 22 -13.11 -37.58 -3.51
C ILE A 22 -13.36 -36.60 -2.36
N ALA A 23 -13.86 -37.06 -1.22
CA ALA A 23 -14.09 -36.20 -0.05
C ALA A 23 -12.80 -35.57 0.48
N VAL A 24 -11.70 -36.34 0.54
CA VAL A 24 -10.39 -35.82 0.93
C VAL A 24 -9.89 -34.77 -0.06
N VAL A 25 -10.01 -35.02 -1.37
CA VAL A 25 -9.62 -34.05 -2.41
C VAL A 25 -10.44 -32.76 -2.29
N VAL A 26 -11.75 -32.84 -2.07
CA VAL A 26 -12.61 -31.66 -1.88
C VAL A 26 -12.23 -30.89 -0.63
N MET A 27 -11.99 -31.56 0.50
CA MET A 27 -11.54 -30.90 1.73
C MET A 27 -10.21 -30.16 1.52
N VAL A 28 -9.26 -30.80 0.85
CA VAL A 28 -7.95 -30.19 0.54
C VAL A 28 -8.14 -28.95 -0.33
N LEU A 29 -8.96 -29.02 -1.37
CA LEU A 29 -9.24 -27.87 -2.24
C LEU A 29 -9.93 -26.72 -1.48
N LEU A 30 -10.88 -27.02 -0.60
CA LEU A 30 -11.54 -26.00 0.23
C LEU A 30 -10.57 -25.35 1.21
N PHE A 31 -9.71 -26.13 1.86
CA PHE A 31 -8.69 -25.61 2.77
C PHE A 31 -7.71 -24.68 2.06
N PHE A 32 -7.16 -25.10 0.91
CA PHE A 32 -6.26 -24.25 0.12
C PHE A 32 -6.97 -23.04 -0.47
N GLY A 33 -8.22 -23.19 -0.91
CA GLY A 33 -9.04 -22.07 -1.38
C GLY A 33 -9.26 -21.03 -0.29
N PHE A 34 -9.57 -21.47 0.94
CA PHE A 34 -9.72 -20.59 2.09
C PHE A 34 -8.40 -19.90 2.47
N MET A 35 -7.30 -20.64 2.51
CA MET A 35 -5.96 -20.07 2.76
C MET A 35 -5.60 -19.01 1.71
N LEU A 36 -5.79 -19.29 0.42
CA LEU A 36 -5.53 -18.34 -0.66
C LEU A 36 -6.42 -17.10 -0.53
N TYR A 37 -7.71 -17.28 -0.23
CA TYR A 37 -8.63 -16.17 0.01
C TYR A 37 -8.15 -15.30 1.17
N ALA A 38 -7.83 -15.89 2.31
CA ALA A 38 -7.33 -15.16 3.48
C ALA A 38 -6.02 -14.42 3.18
N MET A 39 -5.10 -15.02 2.41
CA MET A 39 -3.86 -14.35 1.99
C MET A 39 -4.12 -13.17 1.06
N ILE A 40 -5.05 -13.29 0.11
CA ILE A 40 -5.42 -12.21 -0.80
C ILE A 40 -6.11 -11.08 -0.03
N ASP A 41 -7.05 -11.42 0.85
CA ASP A 41 -7.76 -10.45 1.68
C ASP A 41 -6.82 -9.71 2.61
N PHE A 42 -5.93 -10.44 3.30
CA PHE A 42 -4.89 -9.86 4.13
C PHE A 42 -3.98 -8.94 3.31
N ARG A 43 -3.49 -9.38 2.14
CA ARG A 43 -2.68 -8.53 1.24
C ARG A 43 -3.42 -7.27 0.85
N ASN A 44 -4.69 -7.38 0.45
CA ASN A 44 -5.51 -6.23 0.09
C ASN A 44 -5.75 -5.31 1.29
N MET A 45 -5.75 -5.85 2.51
CA MET A 45 -5.92 -5.09 3.75
C MET A 45 -4.66 -4.36 4.18
N ILE A 46 -3.46 -4.91 3.93
CA ILE A 46 -2.17 -4.32 4.34
C ILE A 46 -1.44 -3.57 3.23
N HIS A 47 -1.87 -3.72 1.98
CA HIS A 47 -1.23 -3.09 0.83
C HIS A 47 -2.26 -2.54 -0.16
N LYS A 48 -2.10 -1.28 -0.52
CA LYS A 48 -2.85 -0.61 -1.60
C LYS A 48 -1.85 -0.07 -2.62
N ASP A 49 -2.09 -0.31 -3.90
CA ASP A 49 -1.43 0.37 -5.03
C ASP A 49 -2.53 0.81 -5.99
N TRP A 50 -2.86 2.11 -5.95
CA TRP A 50 -3.92 2.70 -6.73
C TRP A 50 -3.33 3.61 -7.81
N LYS A 51 -3.74 3.39 -9.06
CA LYS A 51 -3.42 4.22 -10.23
C LYS A 51 -4.64 4.92 -10.84
N ARG A 52 -5.79 4.77 -10.19
CA ARG A 52 -7.08 5.35 -10.59
C ARG A 52 -7.78 5.83 -9.34
N PHE A 53 -8.36 7.02 -9.42
CA PHE A 53 -8.95 7.72 -8.29
C PHE A 53 -10.40 8.06 -8.62
N ASP A 54 -11.29 7.50 -7.83
CA ASP A 54 -12.68 7.91 -7.70
C ASP A 54 -12.81 8.67 -6.37
N ASP A 55 -13.96 9.30 -6.14
CA ASP A 55 -14.23 10.11 -4.94
C ASP A 55 -13.97 9.32 -3.64
N GLU A 56 -14.27 8.01 -3.62
CA GLU A 56 -14.04 7.15 -2.46
C GLU A 56 -12.53 6.98 -2.17
N ARG A 57 -11.72 6.78 -3.20
CA ARG A 57 -10.26 6.65 -3.06
C ARG A 57 -9.62 7.97 -2.69
N ILE A 58 -10.06 9.08 -3.29
CA ILE A 58 -9.57 10.43 -2.95
C ILE A 58 -9.82 10.68 -1.46
N ALA A 59 -11.06 10.51 -0.98
CA ALA A 59 -11.40 10.70 0.42
C ALA A 59 -10.58 9.80 1.38
N LYS A 60 -10.23 8.58 0.95
CA LYS A 60 -9.34 7.70 1.74
C LYS A 60 -7.91 8.22 1.79
N VAL A 61 -7.35 8.65 0.66
CA VAL A 61 -5.99 9.21 0.60
C VAL A 61 -5.90 10.47 1.46
N GLU A 62 -6.85 11.39 1.32
CA GLU A 62 -6.97 12.60 2.14
C GLU A 62 -6.99 12.27 3.62
N LYS A 63 -7.78 11.26 4.02
CA LYS A 63 -7.81 10.79 5.41
C LYS A 63 -6.50 10.17 5.87
N TYR A 64 -5.83 9.39 5.03
CA TYR A 64 -4.59 8.71 5.41
C TYR A 64 -3.40 9.66 5.53
N LEU A 65 -3.40 10.72 4.73
CA LEU A 65 -2.35 11.75 4.69
C LEU A 65 -2.71 13.00 5.49
N ASP A 66 -3.91 13.07 6.06
CA ASP A 66 -4.43 14.24 6.78
C ASP A 66 -4.20 15.53 5.97
N MET A 67 -4.68 15.49 4.72
CA MET A 67 -4.58 16.56 3.72
C MET A 67 -5.87 16.62 2.89
N THR A 68 -6.05 17.71 2.15
CA THR A 68 -7.06 17.81 1.09
C THR A 68 -6.35 17.79 -0.26
N ILE A 69 -6.88 17.10 -1.27
CA ILE A 69 -6.33 17.14 -2.63
C ILE A 69 -7.09 18.26 -3.37
N PRO A 70 -6.43 19.37 -3.77
CA PRO A 70 -7.10 20.44 -4.50
C PRO A 70 -7.73 19.96 -5.82
N ASP A 71 -8.89 20.49 -6.20
CA ASP A 71 -9.64 20.07 -7.39
C ASP A 71 -8.85 20.25 -8.70
N GLU A 72 -7.93 21.20 -8.71
CA GLU A 72 -7.08 21.54 -9.86
C GLU A 72 -5.90 20.59 -10.08
N VAL A 73 -5.57 19.73 -9.10
CA VAL A 73 -4.48 18.77 -9.23
C VAL A 73 -4.99 17.36 -9.50
N THR A 74 -4.15 16.54 -10.11
CA THR A 74 -4.51 15.16 -10.45
C THR A 74 -3.67 14.18 -9.61
N PRO A 75 -4.28 13.33 -8.76
CA PRO A 75 -3.58 12.22 -8.15
C PRO A 75 -3.24 11.15 -9.19
N VAL A 76 -1.97 10.77 -9.24
CA VAL A 76 -1.44 9.86 -10.28
C VAL A 76 -1.26 8.46 -9.74
N ARG A 77 -0.68 8.35 -8.54
CA ARG A 77 -0.43 7.06 -7.90
C ARG A 77 -0.42 7.19 -6.39
N PHE A 78 -1.01 6.21 -5.73
CA PHE A 78 -1.01 6.08 -4.29
C PHE A 78 -0.57 4.67 -3.90
N LYS A 79 0.43 4.58 -3.04
CA LYS A 79 0.78 3.34 -2.36
C LYS A 79 0.59 3.51 -0.87
N TRP A 80 -0.05 2.51 -0.27
CA TRP A 80 -0.08 2.37 1.18
C TRP A 80 0.38 0.98 1.56
N TYR A 81 1.19 0.92 2.61
CA TYR A 81 1.70 -0.32 3.15
C TYR A 81 1.69 -0.25 4.67
N SER A 82 1.09 -1.25 5.30
CA SER A 82 1.18 -1.48 6.74
C SER A 82 2.06 -2.70 6.97
N ALA A 83 3.18 -2.50 7.67
CA ALA A 83 4.09 -3.56 8.04
C ALA A 83 3.47 -4.41 9.17
N PRO A 84 3.37 -5.74 9.00
CA PRO A 84 2.88 -6.60 10.07
C PRO A 84 3.95 -6.74 11.16
N GLY A 85 3.64 -6.25 12.37
CA GLY A 85 4.37 -6.56 13.60
C GLY A 85 4.95 -5.37 14.35
N ASP A 86 5.29 -4.29 13.68
CA ASP A 86 5.84 -3.06 14.26
C ASP A 86 4.84 -1.88 14.25
N GLY A 87 3.69 -2.06 13.59
CA GLY A 87 2.67 -1.01 13.47
C GLY A 87 3.01 0.05 12.41
N THR A 88 4.18 -0.01 11.78
CA THR A 88 4.64 1.02 10.86
C THR A 88 3.78 1.06 9.60
N CYS A 89 3.25 2.23 9.29
CA CYS A 89 2.46 2.47 8.09
C CYS A 89 3.13 3.53 7.22
N PHE A 90 3.26 3.21 5.94
CA PHE A 90 3.83 4.08 4.91
C PHE A 90 2.72 4.49 3.94
N ASN A 91 2.52 5.80 3.79
CA ASN A 91 1.69 6.36 2.73
C ASN A 91 2.59 7.07 1.73
N LYS A 92 2.35 6.85 0.44
CA LYS A 92 3.09 7.47 -0.65
C LYS A 92 2.11 7.93 -1.71
N LEU A 93 2.16 9.20 -2.10
CA LEU A 93 1.26 9.80 -3.09
C LEU A 93 2.07 10.61 -4.11
N ILE A 94 1.69 10.51 -5.37
CA ILE A 94 2.08 11.44 -6.43
C ILE A 94 0.86 12.23 -6.88
N VAL A 95 1.03 13.54 -6.99
CA VAL A 95 0.08 14.45 -7.61
C VAL A 95 0.79 15.27 -8.70
N GLU A 96 0.07 15.57 -9.77
CA GLU A 96 0.55 16.37 -10.91
C GLU A 96 -0.43 17.51 -11.21
N GLY A 97 0.02 18.44 -12.06
CA GLY A 97 -0.78 19.61 -12.46
C GLY A 97 -0.71 20.77 -11.48
N ILE A 98 0.29 20.78 -10.60
CA ILE A 98 0.50 21.86 -9.64
C ILE A 98 1.08 23.07 -10.38
N SER A 99 0.43 24.22 -10.32
CA SER A 99 0.94 25.46 -10.91
C SER A 99 1.98 26.16 -10.04
N ASP A 100 1.76 26.14 -8.72
CA ASP A 100 2.60 26.79 -7.73
C ASP A 100 2.69 25.89 -6.47
N PRO A 101 3.89 25.44 -6.06
CA PRO A 101 4.08 24.65 -4.86
C PRO A 101 3.49 25.27 -3.59
N ASN A 102 3.62 26.57 -3.39
CA ASN A 102 3.17 27.24 -2.16
C ASN A 102 1.64 27.32 -2.10
N ASP A 103 0.99 27.66 -3.21
CA ASP A 103 -0.48 27.63 -3.30
C ASP A 103 -1.03 26.21 -3.08
N PHE A 104 -0.35 25.20 -3.60
CA PHE A 104 -0.69 23.81 -3.31
C PHE A 104 -0.56 23.49 -1.82
N ILE A 105 0.55 23.88 -1.16
CA ILE A 105 0.74 23.64 0.27
C ILE A 105 -0.39 24.30 1.09
N ASP A 106 -0.71 25.56 0.80
CA ASP A 106 -1.73 26.32 1.54
C ASP A 106 -3.13 25.69 1.44
N LYS A 107 -3.49 25.20 0.25
CA LYS A 107 -4.78 24.54 0.00
C LYS A 107 -4.82 23.13 0.56
N ALA A 108 -3.78 22.35 0.29
CA ALA A 108 -3.75 20.93 0.61
C ALA A 108 -3.56 20.67 2.11
N PHE A 109 -2.86 21.56 2.80
CA PHE A 109 -2.47 21.40 4.21
C PHE A 109 -2.98 22.54 5.08
N SER A 110 -4.18 23.05 4.78
CA SER A 110 -4.78 24.16 5.51
C SER A 110 -4.84 23.89 7.02
N GLY A 111 -4.08 24.67 7.80
CA GLY A 111 -4.00 24.54 9.26
C GLY A 111 -2.91 23.59 9.79
N ALA A 112 -2.11 22.97 8.92
CA ALA A 112 -0.88 22.28 9.31
C ALA A 112 0.31 23.23 9.31
N ASP A 113 1.29 22.98 10.18
CA ASP A 113 2.57 23.69 10.17
C ASP A 113 3.50 23.01 9.17
N ILE A 114 3.62 23.57 7.97
CA ILE A 114 4.49 23.07 6.91
C ILE A 114 5.69 24.00 6.79
N LYS A 115 6.89 23.42 6.88
CA LYS A 115 8.14 24.16 6.83
C LYS A 115 8.96 23.76 5.61
N GLU A 116 9.38 24.74 4.83
CA GLU A 116 10.36 24.54 3.78
C GLU A 116 11.73 24.18 4.38
N ILE A 117 12.36 23.16 3.81
CA ILE A 117 13.70 22.70 4.19
C ILE A 117 14.66 23.16 3.11
N THR A 118 15.48 24.14 3.46
CA THR A 118 16.47 24.72 2.55
C THR A 118 17.67 23.78 2.35
N PRO A 119 18.39 23.85 1.21
CA PRO A 119 19.51 22.96 0.91
C PRO A 119 20.69 23.00 1.91
N ASP A 120 20.84 24.10 2.66
CA ASP A 120 21.84 24.27 3.71
C ASP A 120 21.45 23.60 5.05
N ASN A 121 20.22 23.10 5.17
CA ASN A 121 19.77 22.36 6.33
C ASN A 121 20.42 20.96 6.39
N GLU A 122 20.94 20.57 7.55
CA GLU A 122 21.58 19.27 7.77
C GLU A 122 20.70 18.06 7.42
N ARG A 123 19.36 18.21 7.49
CA ARG A 123 18.40 17.14 7.20
C ARG A 123 18.02 17.05 5.73
N PHE A 124 18.30 18.08 4.93
CA PHE A 124 17.85 18.19 3.54
C PHE A 124 18.23 16.95 2.73
N SER A 125 19.51 16.55 2.79
CA SER A 125 20.01 15.37 2.07
C SER A 125 19.27 14.08 2.46
N GLY A 126 18.99 13.87 3.76
CA GLY A 126 18.27 12.70 4.23
C GLY A 126 16.80 12.67 3.79
N ILE A 127 16.14 13.83 3.79
CA ILE A 127 14.76 13.98 3.32
C ILE A 127 14.68 13.73 1.82
N CYS A 128 15.58 14.34 1.04
CA CYS A 128 15.68 14.11 -0.40
C CYS A 128 15.87 12.63 -0.72
N ASN A 129 16.79 11.94 -0.05
CA ASN A 129 16.99 10.49 -0.25
C ASN A 129 15.71 9.70 0.00
N THR A 130 14.97 10.03 1.07
CA THR A 130 13.68 9.39 1.36
C THR A 130 12.67 9.63 0.24
N LEU A 131 12.59 10.87 -0.28
CA LEU A 131 11.69 11.23 -1.37
C LEU A 131 12.11 10.56 -2.70
N TYR A 132 13.41 10.41 -2.97
CA TYR A 132 13.92 9.68 -4.13
C TYR A 132 13.56 8.19 -4.08
N GLU A 133 13.72 7.54 -2.92
CA GLU A 133 13.31 6.14 -2.74
C GLU A 133 11.79 5.96 -2.96
N VAL A 134 10.99 6.95 -2.53
CA VAL A 134 9.54 6.96 -2.75
C VAL A 134 9.22 7.15 -4.23
N SER A 135 9.87 8.09 -4.93
CA SER A 135 9.62 8.30 -6.36
C SER A 135 10.02 7.07 -7.18
N GLU A 136 11.16 6.44 -6.87
CA GLU A 136 11.60 5.21 -7.53
C GLU A 136 10.63 4.05 -7.32
N ASP A 137 10.15 3.83 -6.08
CA ASP A 137 9.12 2.82 -5.80
C ASP A 137 7.81 3.11 -6.57
N LEU A 138 7.53 4.36 -6.90
CA LEU A 138 6.38 4.76 -7.69
C LEU A 138 6.66 4.82 -9.20
N ASP A 139 7.82 4.33 -9.65
CA ASP A 139 8.30 4.31 -11.04
C ASP A 139 8.54 5.71 -11.65
N LEU A 140 8.95 6.69 -10.83
CA LEU A 140 9.31 8.04 -11.25
C LEU A 140 10.77 8.37 -10.92
N SER A 141 11.48 8.97 -11.88
CA SER A 141 12.81 9.55 -11.69
C SER A 141 12.67 11.06 -11.75
N ILE A 142 12.88 11.71 -10.61
CA ILE A 142 12.51 13.10 -10.37
C ILE A 142 13.65 13.77 -9.60
N GLU A 143 14.08 14.96 -10.02
CA GLU A 143 14.94 15.83 -9.19
C GLU A 143 14.07 16.84 -8.44
N PHE A 144 14.20 16.89 -7.11
CA PHE A 144 13.40 17.80 -6.28
C PHE A 144 13.98 19.21 -6.26
N SER A 145 13.15 20.20 -6.59
CA SER A 145 13.50 21.62 -6.51
C SER A 145 13.20 22.20 -5.14
N ASP A 146 12.06 21.82 -4.56
CA ASP A 146 11.54 22.39 -3.32
C ASP A 146 11.12 21.24 -2.40
N VAL A 147 11.54 21.30 -1.13
CA VAL A 147 11.33 20.22 -0.16
C VAL A 147 10.74 20.82 1.11
N TYR A 148 9.70 20.18 1.62
CA TYR A 148 8.97 20.60 2.79
C TYR A 148 8.80 19.44 3.77
N GLU A 149 8.77 19.79 5.05
CA GLU A 149 8.49 18.89 6.17
C GLU A 149 7.25 19.41 6.89
N ARG A 150 6.31 18.54 7.21
CA ARG A 150 5.22 18.89 8.12
C ARG A 150 5.72 18.74 9.56
N VAL A 151 5.69 19.84 10.30
CA VAL A 151 6.06 19.88 11.71
C VAL A 151 4.84 19.46 12.53
N SER A 152 4.95 18.33 13.24
CA SER A 152 3.92 17.92 14.18
C SER A 152 3.92 18.86 15.39
N THR A 153 2.83 19.60 15.59
CA THR A 153 2.67 20.54 16.72
C THR A 153 2.05 19.90 17.96
N LYS A 154 1.56 18.65 17.85
CA LYS A 154 0.89 17.95 18.95
C LYS A 154 1.85 16.97 19.62
N LYS A 155 2.00 17.13 20.94
CA LYS A 155 2.80 16.28 21.85
C LYS A 155 2.42 14.78 21.85
N ASP A 156 1.33 14.39 21.18
CA ASP A 156 0.74 13.05 21.22
C ASP A 156 0.60 12.40 19.82
N GLU A 157 1.11 13.02 18.74
CA GLU A 157 0.83 12.53 17.38
C GLU A 157 1.97 11.73 16.74
N ARG A 158 1.57 10.51 16.37
CA ARG A 158 2.27 9.35 15.79
C ARG A 158 2.77 9.55 14.35
N ILE A 159 2.97 10.80 13.94
CA ILE A 159 3.47 11.14 12.61
C ILE A 159 4.95 11.49 12.79
N ASP A 160 5.82 10.50 12.62
CA ASP A 160 7.25 10.68 12.87
C ASP A 160 7.94 11.39 11.71
N LYS A 161 7.47 11.17 10.46
CA LYS A 161 8.08 11.78 9.26
C LYS A 161 7.03 12.03 8.19
N TYR A 162 6.87 13.29 7.81
CA TYR A 162 5.96 13.69 6.74
C TYR A 162 6.69 14.67 5.83
N TYR A 163 6.97 14.24 4.60
CA TYR A 163 7.79 14.99 3.65
C TYR A 163 7.04 15.19 2.33
N ILE A 164 7.27 16.36 1.74
CA ILE A 164 6.68 16.77 0.47
C ILE A 164 7.82 17.28 -0.39
N GLY A 165 8.06 16.64 -1.53
CA GLY A 165 9.04 17.08 -2.52
C GLY A 165 8.34 17.52 -3.79
N PHE A 166 8.65 18.70 -4.27
CA PHE A 166 8.18 19.19 -5.57
C PHE A 166 9.27 19.06 -6.60
N SER A 167 8.86 18.77 -7.82
CA SER A 167 9.72 18.82 -8.99
C SER A 167 9.02 19.48 -10.14
N LYS A 168 9.79 20.23 -10.91
CA LYS A 168 9.32 20.97 -12.06
C LYS A 168 9.15 20.05 -13.26
N THR A 169 8.02 20.17 -13.93
CA THR A 169 7.69 19.47 -15.17
C THR A 169 7.41 20.49 -16.28
N ASP A 170 7.24 20.02 -17.51
CA ASP A 170 6.89 20.89 -18.65
C ASP A 170 5.52 21.57 -18.49
N SER A 171 4.63 20.98 -17.68
CA SER A 171 3.26 21.43 -17.44
C SER A 171 3.05 22.13 -16.08
N GLY A 172 4.11 22.32 -15.29
CA GLY A 172 4.04 22.91 -13.96
C GLY A 172 4.92 22.16 -12.98
N TYR A 173 4.31 21.58 -11.96
CA TYR A 173 4.97 20.81 -10.92
C TYR A 173 4.28 19.47 -10.67
N CYS A 174 5.09 18.52 -10.23
CA CYS A 174 4.69 17.25 -9.65
C CYS A 174 5.11 17.26 -8.17
N ALA A 175 4.28 16.72 -7.28
CA ALA A 175 4.65 16.54 -5.89
C ALA A 175 4.66 15.05 -5.51
N VAL A 176 5.71 14.66 -4.80
CA VAL A 176 5.85 13.38 -4.12
C VAL A 176 5.65 13.60 -2.64
N ILE A 177 4.64 12.94 -2.07
CA ILE A 177 4.23 13.11 -0.69
C ILE A 177 4.39 11.76 0.01
N THR A 178 5.06 11.75 1.16
CA THR A 178 5.25 10.55 1.97
C THR A 178 4.97 10.83 3.43
N CYS A 179 4.31 9.88 4.09
CA CYS A 179 4.01 9.92 5.52
C CYS A 179 4.34 8.58 6.15
N LEU A 180 5.19 8.61 7.17
CA LEU A 180 5.54 7.49 8.03
C LEU A 180 4.83 7.65 9.37
N ASN A 181 4.00 6.66 9.71
CA ASN A 181 3.31 6.60 10.99
C ASN A 181 3.75 5.35 11.76
N ASP A 182 4.29 5.52 12.96
CA ASP A 182 4.56 4.41 13.89
C ASP A 182 3.33 4.26 14.83
N TYR A 183 2.60 3.14 14.71
CA TYR A 183 1.33 2.93 15.44
C TYR A 183 1.46 2.38 16.86
#